data_AF-A0A7C7NLX4-F1
#
_entry.id   AF-A0A7C7NLX4-F1
#
_cell.length_a   1.000
_cell.length_b   1.000
_cell.length_c   1.000
_cell.angle_alpha   90.00
_cell.angle_beta   90.00
_cell.angle_gamma   90.00
#
_symmetry.space_group_name_H-M   'P 1'
#
loop_
_entity.id
_entity.type
_entity.pdbx_description
1 polymer ?
#
loop_
_entity_poly.entity_id
_entity_poly.type
_entity_poly.pdbx_seq_one_letter_code
_entity_poly.pdbx_strand_id
1 'polypeptide(L)'
;MSLRLFAVAIFAINLIIFITIRPIGGKISNGSKSTDLPKILFANFELIDINSNYQIETIISGSVGKVFSDGRYLIKNVELKYQNSNYIENLKSDLAFYNVKEIEVIGHVVYSRSDNVVIQ
;
A
#
# COMPACT_ATOMS: atom_id res chain seq x y z
N MET A 1 31.50 3.36 -59.15
CA MET A 1 31.39 3.21 -57.68
C MET A 1 31.87 1.80 -57.32
N SER A 2 32.82 1.64 -56.40
CA SER A 2 33.38 0.32 -56.08
C SER A 2 32.38 -0.51 -55.27
N LEU A 3 32.41 -1.83 -55.43
CA LEU A 3 31.53 -2.76 -54.70
C LEU A 3 31.63 -2.56 -53.17
N ARG A 4 32.81 -2.17 -52.69
CA ARG A 4 33.06 -1.85 -51.27
C ARG A 4 32.29 -0.60 -50.83
N LEU A 5 32.27 0.46 -51.64
CA LEU A 5 31.49 1.67 -51.34
C LEU A 5 29.98 1.37 -51.30
N PHE A 6 29.52 0.50 -52.20
CA PHE A 6 28.12 0.09 -52.25
C PHE A 6 27.70 -0.71 -51.01
N ALA A 7 28.52 -1.66 -50.58
CA ALA A 7 28.27 -2.44 -49.36
C ALA A 7 28.25 -1.56 -48.10
N VAL A 8 29.18 -0.60 -48.00
CA VAL A 8 29.22 0.34 -46.86
C VAL A 8 27.99 1.23 -46.84
N ALA A 9 27.52 1.71 -47.99
CA ALA A 9 26.31 2.52 -48.07
C ALA A 9 25.05 1.75 -47.63
N ILE A 10 24.92 0.49 -48.07
CA ILE A 10 23.80 -0.38 -47.66
C ILE A 10 23.86 -0.64 -46.15
N PHE A 11 25.04 -0.93 -45.61
CA PHE A 11 25.19 -1.15 -44.18
C PHE A 11 24.84 0.09 -43.36
N ALA A 12 25.30 1.27 -43.78
CA ALA A 12 25.00 2.53 -43.12
C ALA A 12 23.49 2.84 -43.12
N ILE A 13 22.79 2.60 -44.24
CA ILE A 13 21.34 2.78 -44.34
C ILE A 13 20.61 1.81 -43.40
N ASN A 14 20.99 0.53 -43.39
CA ASN A 14 20.37 -0.45 -42.50
C ASN A 14 20.64 -0.15 -41.02
N LEU A 15 21.82 0.37 -40.69
CA LEU A 15 22.16 0.78 -39.32
C LEU A 15 21.33 1.98 -38.87
N ILE A 16 21.12 2.97 -39.74
CA ILE A 16 20.23 4.12 -39.46
C ILE A 16 18.81 3.61 -39.23
N ILE A 17 18.31 2.74 -40.10
CA ILE A 17 16.98 2.13 -39.95
C ILE A 17 16.88 1.36 -38.62
N PHE A 18 17.88 0.58 -38.22
CA PHE A 18 17.89 -0.15 -36.96
C PHE A 18 17.92 0.76 -35.71
N ILE A 19 18.60 1.91 -35.79
CA ILE A 19 18.66 2.87 -34.68
C ILE A 19 17.36 3.70 -34.61
N THR A 20 16.83 4.14 -35.75
CA THR A 20 15.60 4.94 -35.83
C THR A 20 14.36 4.09 -35.56
N ILE A 21 14.30 2.90 -36.16
CA ILE A 21 13.36 1.82 -35.85
C ILE A 21 14.02 0.91 -34.83
N ARG A 22 14.49 1.49 -33.71
CA ARG A 22 14.69 0.70 -32.48
C ARG A 22 13.52 -0.27 -32.41
N PRO A 23 13.72 -1.55 -32.08
CA PRO A 23 12.57 -2.36 -31.76
C PRO A 23 11.84 -1.53 -30.69
N ILE A 24 10.54 -1.32 -30.90
CA ILE A 24 9.62 -1.13 -29.79
C ILE A 24 9.61 -2.49 -29.06
N GLY A 25 10.80 -2.99 -28.67
CA GLY A 25 11.00 -3.70 -27.44
C GLY A 25 10.55 -2.64 -26.47
N GLY A 26 9.26 -2.77 -26.15
CA GLY A 26 8.59 -1.86 -25.27
C GLY A 26 9.59 -1.61 -24.17
N LYS A 27 9.77 -0.34 -23.83
CA LYS A 27 9.69 -0.10 -22.42
C LYS A 27 8.40 -0.83 -22.03
N ILE A 28 8.54 -2.04 -21.53
CA ILE A 28 7.89 -2.40 -20.29
C ILE A 28 8.37 -1.24 -19.40
N SER A 29 7.68 -0.08 -19.54
CA SER A 29 7.19 0.65 -18.40
C SER A 29 6.81 -0.50 -17.51
N ASN A 30 7.65 -0.76 -16.51
CA ASN A 30 7.25 -1.54 -15.36
C ASN A 30 5.92 -0.92 -15.03
N GLY A 31 4.86 -1.56 -15.54
CA GLY A 31 3.60 -0.90 -15.80
C GLY A 31 3.26 -0.29 -14.49
N SER A 32 3.10 1.05 -14.47
CA SER A 32 2.89 1.84 -13.25
C SER A 32 2.14 0.95 -12.28
N LYS A 33 2.85 0.31 -11.34
CA LYS A 33 2.23 -0.71 -10.50
C LYS A 33 1.12 0.09 -9.87
N SER A 34 -0.13 -0.25 -10.20
CA SER A 34 -1.24 0.58 -9.80
C SER A 34 -1.29 0.46 -8.27
N THR A 35 -0.59 1.36 -7.59
CA THR A 35 -0.41 1.39 -6.14
C THR A 35 -1.72 1.74 -5.46
N ASP A 36 -2.68 2.25 -6.23
CA ASP A 36 -3.98 2.69 -5.75
C ASP A 36 -5.05 1.61 -5.85
N LEU A 37 -4.74 0.45 -6.45
CA LEU A 37 -5.63 -0.71 -6.39
C LEU A 37 -5.38 -1.48 -5.08
N PRO A 38 -6.40 -1.65 -4.23
CA PRO A 38 -6.25 -2.47 -3.04
C PRO A 38 -5.99 -3.93 -3.45
N LYS A 39 -4.98 -4.54 -2.86
CA LYS A 39 -4.67 -5.96 -2.97
C LYS A 39 -5.72 -6.82 -2.27
N ILE A 40 -6.22 -6.33 -1.12
CA ILE A 40 -7.25 -7.01 -0.34
C ILE A 40 -8.29 -5.98 0.10
N LEU A 41 -9.57 -6.37 0.02
CA LEU A 41 -10.69 -5.57 0.45
C LEU A 41 -11.58 -6.39 1.39
N PHE A 42 -11.94 -5.78 2.51
CA PHE A 42 -12.81 -6.36 3.53
C PHE A 42 -13.99 -5.44 3.79
N ALA A 43 -15.12 -6.02 4.19
CA ALA A 43 -16.30 -5.30 4.61
C ALA A 43 -16.80 -5.87 5.95
N ASN A 44 -17.24 -5.01 6.86
CA ASN A 44 -17.75 -5.36 8.20
C ASN A 44 -16.86 -6.40 8.89
N PHE A 45 -15.61 -6.03 9.13
CA PHE A 45 -14.57 -6.95 9.53
C PHE A 45 -14.10 -6.68 10.97
N GLU A 46 -13.46 -7.70 11.54
CA GLU A 46 -12.73 -7.63 12.80
C GLU A 46 -11.41 -8.39 12.61
N LEU A 47 -10.30 -7.71 12.85
CA LEU A 47 -8.95 -8.28 12.86
C LEU A 47 -8.53 -8.42 14.31
N ILE A 48 -8.04 -9.61 14.65
CA ILE A 48 -7.61 -9.94 16.00
C ILE A 48 -6.14 -10.29 15.93
N ASP A 49 -5.33 -9.54 16.67
CA ASP A 49 -3.93 -9.85 16.90
C ASP A 49 -3.76 -10.58 18.23
N ILE A 50 -3.06 -11.71 18.17
CA ILE A 50 -2.87 -12.63 19.29
C ILE A 50 -1.36 -12.71 19.56
N ASN A 51 -0.98 -12.37 20.79
CA ASN A 51 0.42 -12.39 21.19
C ASN A 51 0.96 -13.83 21.34
N SER A 52 2.26 -13.95 21.61
CA SER A 52 2.94 -15.24 21.81
C SER A 52 2.38 -16.08 22.97
N ASN A 53 1.61 -15.47 23.87
CA ASN A 53 1.00 -16.11 25.03
C ASN A 53 -0.47 -16.50 24.78
N TYR A 54 -0.93 -16.48 23.52
CA TYR A 54 -2.31 -16.77 23.12
C TYR A 54 -3.35 -15.81 23.71
N GLN A 55 -2.92 -14.60 24.10
CA GLN A 55 -3.82 -13.56 24.58
C GLN A 55 -4.11 -12.57 23.46
N ILE A 56 -5.35 -12.08 23.40
CA ILE A 56 -5.74 -11.03 22.47
C ILE A 56 -5.06 -9.73 22.91
N GLU A 57 -4.21 -9.20 22.05
CA GLU A 57 -3.47 -7.96 22.29
C GLU A 57 -4.14 -6.78 21.60
N THR A 58 -4.56 -6.95 20.35
CA THR A 58 -5.21 -5.89 19.56
C THR A 58 -6.45 -6.41 18.86
N ILE A 59 -7.53 -5.64 18.90
CA ILE A 59 -8.71 -5.85 18.07
C ILE A 59 -8.90 -4.60 17.21
N ILE A 60 -9.02 -4.77 15.90
CA ILE A 60 -9.30 -3.69 14.96
C ILE A 60 -10.55 -4.07 14.18
N SER A 61 -11.63 -3.33 14.36
CA SER A 61 -12.87 -3.50 13.60
C SER A 61 -13.15 -2.30 12.70
N GLY A 62 -13.90 -2.56 11.64
CA GLY A 62 -14.28 -1.51 10.70
C GLY A 62 -15.30 -1.95 9.67
N SER A 63 -15.96 -0.95 9.09
CA SER A 63 -16.96 -1.16 8.03
C SER A 63 -16.33 -1.49 6.67
N VAL A 64 -15.18 -0.91 6.36
CA VAL A 64 -14.44 -1.13 5.10
C VAL A 64 -12.94 -1.13 5.39
N GLY A 65 -12.25 -2.17 4.94
CA GLY A 65 -10.79 -2.29 5.04
C GLY A 65 -10.17 -2.45 3.66
N LYS A 66 -9.09 -1.71 3.38
CA LYS A 66 -8.32 -1.80 2.14
C LYS A 66 -6.84 -1.98 2.47
N VAL A 67 -6.24 -3.03 1.90
CA VAL A 67 -4.79 -3.29 2.01
C VAL A 67 -4.15 -3.02 0.66
N PHE A 68 -3.18 -2.13 0.60
CA PHE A 68 -2.47 -1.79 -0.63
C PHE A 68 -1.18 -2.61 -0.77
N SER A 69 -0.68 -2.73 -2.00
CA SER A 69 0.51 -3.54 -2.28
C SER A 69 1.81 -2.96 -1.69
N ASP A 70 1.79 -1.69 -1.32
CA ASP A 70 2.89 -0.96 -0.67
C ASP A 70 2.87 -1.07 0.87
N GLY A 71 1.91 -1.82 1.43
CA GLY A 71 1.77 -2.00 2.87
C GLY A 71 0.98 -0.90 3.58
N ARG A 72 0.37 0.03 2.85
CA ARG A 72 -0.63 0.94 3.43
C ARG A 72 -1.93 0.21 3.70
N TYR A 73 -2.60 0.60 4.78
CA TYR A 73 -3.93 0.13 5.12
C TYR A 73 -4.86 1.33 5.32
N LEU A 74 -6.09 1.22 4.83
CA LEU A 74 -7.15 2.19 5.05
C LEU A 74 -8.35 1.49 5.67
N ILE A 75 -8.87 2.04 6.76
CA ILE A 75 -10.01 1.52 7.50
C ILE A 75 -11.06 2.61 7.67
N LYS A 76 -12.33 2.33 7.38
CA LYS A 76 -13.46 3.23 7.61
C LYS A 76 -14.29 2.81 8.82
N ASN A 77 -14.73 3.80 9.60
CA ASN A 77 -15.44 3.62 10.87
C ASN A 77 -14.65 2.67 11.77
N VAL A 78 -13.41 3.05 12.07
CA VAL A 78 -12.49 2.21 12.82
C VAL A 78 -12.84 2.21 14.29
N GLU A 79 -12.76 1.05 14.90
CA GLU A 79 -12.67 0.88 16.34
C GLU A 79 -11.48 -0.02 16.64
N LEU A 80 -10.49 0.53 17.34
CA LEU A 80 -9.28 -0.15 17.77
C LEU A 80 -9.32 -0.30 19.28
N LYS A 81 -9.08 -1.51 19.75
CA LYS A 81 -8.88 -1.84 21.15
C LYS A 81 -7.52 -2.47 21.32
N TYR A 82 -6.67 -1.87 22.12
CA TYR A 82 -5.34 -2.38 22.44
C TYR A 82 -5.26 -2.69 23.93
N GLN A 83 -4.71 -3.84 24.28
CA GLN A 83 -4.53 -4.27 25.66
C GLN A 83 -3.07 -4.57 25.91
N ASN A 84 -2.48 -3.88 26.89
CA ASN A 84 -1.18 -4.25 27.44
C ASN A 84 -1.30 -4.63 28.93
N SER A 85 -0.16 -4.82 29.60
CA SER A 85 -0.12 -5.24 31.01
C SER A 85 -0.70 -4.22 31.98
N ASN A 86 -0.76 -2.94 31.59
CA ASN A 86 -1.02 -1.83 32.49
C ASN A 86 -2.39 -1.20 32.26
N TYR A 87 -2.85 -1.17 31.00
CA TYR A 87 -4.07 -0.50 30.61
C TYR A 87 -4.68 -1.08 29.33
N ILE A 88 -5.95 -0.73 29.11
CA ILE A 88 -6.68 -0.96 27.86
C ILE A 88 -6.86 0.40 27.19
N GLU A 89 -6.44 0.52 25.95
CA GLU A 89 -6.68 1.68 25.08
C GLU A 89 -7.83 1.36 24.12
N ASN A 90 -8.71 2.35 23.91
CA ASN A 90 -9.75 2.28 22.91
C ASN A 90 -9.69 3.54 22.06
N LEU A 91 -9.75 3.38 20.75
CA LEU A 91 -9.69 4.43 19.75
C LEU A 91 -10.82 4.24 18.75
N LYS A 92 -11.62 5.27 18.52
CA LYS A 92 -12.67 5.29 17.49
C LYS A 92 -12.47 6.49 16.58
N SER A 93 -12.71 6.30 15.28
CA SER A 93 -12.63 7.38 14.30
C SER A 93 -13.35 7.00 13.00
N ASP A 94 -13.75 7.99 12.20
CA ASP A 94 -14.38 7.79 10.91
C ASP A 94 -13.43 7.14 9.88
N LEU A 95 -12.15 7.45 9.97
CA LEU A 95 -11.14 6.99 9.02
C LEU A 95 -9.80 6.76 9.72
N ALA A 96 -9.14 5.65 9.41
CA ALA A 96 -7.76 5.40 9.82
C ALA A 96 -6.88 4.99 8.65
N PHE A 97 -5.67 5.52 8.64
CA PHE A 97 -4.57 5.08 7.79
C PHE A 97 -3.50 4.44 8.67
N TYR A 98 -3.10 3.22 8.34
CA TYR A 98 -1.99 2.57 9.03
C TYR A 98 -0.82 2.39 8.06
N ASN A 99 0.36 2.83 8.50
CA ASN A 99 1.61 2.73 7.76
C ASN A 99 2.75 2.35 8.70
N VAL A 100 3.10 1.06 8.73
CA VAL A 100 4.27 0.37 9.35
C VAL A 100 4.59 0.66 10.83
N LYS A 101 4.33 1.87 11.34
CA LYS A 101 4.61 2.33 12.71
C LYS A 101 3.60 3.35 13.23
N GLU A 102 2.82 3.98 12.36
CA GLU A 102 1.93 5.06 12.75
C GLU A 102 0.51 4.77 12.25
N ILE A 103 -0.46 5.03 13.13
CA ILE A 103 -1.88 5.08 12.79
C ILE A 103 -2.31 6.55 12.79
N GLU A 104 -2.67 7.04 11.61
CA GLU A 104 -3.28 8.36 11.46
C GLU A 104 -4.79 8.19 11.47
N VAL A 105 -5.48 8.92 12.34
CA VAL A 105 -6.94 8.87 12.49
C VAL A 105 -7.55 10.23 12.18
N ILE A 106 -8.66 10.23 11.46
CA ILE A 106 -9.30 11.45 10.93
C ILE A 106 -10.82 11.33 11.08
N GLY A 107 -11.42 12.36 11.68
CA GLY A 107 -12.87 12.46 11.88
C GLY A 107 -13.34 11.82 13.18
N HIS A 108 -14.08 12.59 13.98
CA HIS A 108 -14.68 12.21 15.26
C HIS A 108 -13.81 11.26 16.10
N VAL A 109 -12.57 11.69 16.36
CA VAL A 109 -11.59 10.87 17.07
C VAL A 109 -11.97 10.81 18.55
N VAL A 110 -12.23 9.62 19.04
CA VAL A 110 -12.44 9.36 20.46
C VAL A 110 -11.38 8.38 20.93
N TYR A 111 -10.49 8.84 21.81
CA TYR A 111 -9.48 8.01 22.45
C TYR A 111 -9.76 7.92 23.95
N SER A 112 -9.64 6.73 24.51
CA SER A 112 -9.81 6.49 25.94
C SER A 112 -8.87 5.41 26.44
N ARG A 113 -8.44 5.52 27.69
CA ARG A 113 -7.60 4.54 28.36
C ARG A 113 -8.18 4.19 29.72
N SER A 114 -8.01 2.93 30.15
CA SER A 114 -8.62 2.40 31.37
C SER A 114 -8.16 3.06 32.67
N ASP A 115 -7.13 3.90 32.63
CA ASP A 115 -6.61 4.71 33.74
C ASP A 115 -7.20 6.14 33.77
N ASN A 116 -8.35 6.35 33.14
CA ASN A 116 -9.11 7.59 33.07
C ASN A 116 -8.54 8.69 32.16
N VAL A 117 -7.63 8.36 31.23
CA VAL A 117 -7.26 9.30 30.15
C VAL A 117 -8.33 9.25 29.04
N VAL A 118 -8.89 10.40 28.68
CA VAL A 118 -9.89 10.53 27.59
C VAL A 118 -9.57 11.76 26.73
N ILE A 119 -9.60 11.59 25.41
CA ILE A 119 -9.41 12.64 24.40
C ILE A 119 -10.57 12.54 23.40
N GLN A 120 -11.25 13.66 23.14
CA GLN A 120 -12.40 13.79 22.23
C GLN A 120 -12.31 15.10 21.45
#